data_AF-A0A3D4NM67-F1
#
_entry.id   AF-A0A3D4NM67-F1
#
_cell.length_a   1.000
_cell.length_b   1.000
_cell.length_c   1.000
_cell.angle_alpha   90.00
_cell.angle_beta   90.00
_cell.angle_gamma   90.00
#
_symmetry.space_group_name_H-M   'P 1'
#
loop_
_entity.id
_entity.type
_entity.pdbx_description
1 polymer ?
#
loop_
_entity_poly.entity_id
_entity_poly.type
_entity_poly.pdbx_seq_one_letter_code
_entity_poly.pdbx_strand_id
1 'polypeptide(L)'
;MLLQRIFASVLLLACIGLALMAWPYQAAFSYEPVGPRAFPLLMLGLMGLGLLYMLIRPTPIVHSDDDPKLDRQTLNKIGLCVVLLLIFAGLFELLGFILSSILIGIPMARLYGGRWGPSIIVTTLMSIGLYLLFDKLMDVPLPLGLLDVLEN
;
A
#
# COMPACT_ATOMS: atom_id res chain seq x y z
N MET A 1 6.68 -21.12 -17.35
CA MET A 1 8.08 -21.18 -16.86
C MET A 1 8.99 -20.12 -17.49
N LEU A 2 9.14 -20.05 -18.83
CA LEU A 2 10.02 -19.06 -19.47
C LEU A 2 9.62 -17.61 -19.13
N LEU A 3 8.33 -17.28 -19.27
CA LEU A 3 7.80 -15.94 -18.96
C LEU A 3 8.07 -15.54 -17.50
N GLN A 4 7.88 -16.46 -16.55
CA GLN A 4 8.14 -16.23 -15.13
C GLN A 4 9.63 -15.96 -14.86
N ARG A 5 10.52 -16.67 -15.55
CA ARG A 5 11.97 -16.44 -15.46
C ARG A 5 12.36 -15.08 -16.04
N ILE A 6 11.82 -14.72 -17.20
CA ILE A 6 12.04 -13.41 -17.83
C ILE A 6 11.56 -12.30 -16.89
N PHE A 7 10.32 -12.39 -16.41
CA PHE A 7 9.75 -11.44 -15.46
C PHE A 7 10.59 -11.32 -14.18
N ALA A 8 10.96 -12.44 -13.56
CA ALA A 8 11.81 -12.47 -12.38
C ALA A 8 13.17 -11.79 -12.63
N SER A 9 13.80 -12.11 -13.77
CA SER A 9 15.11 -11.56 -14.12
C SER A 9 15.08 -10.05 -14.38
N VAL A 10 14.05 -9.56 -15.06
CA VAL A 10 13.87 -8.13 -15.34
C VAL A 10 13.62 -7.36 -14.04
N LEU A 11 12.74 -7.87 -13.17
CA LEU A 11 12.50 -7.24 -11.88
C LEU A 11 13.72 -7.31 -10.97
N LEU A 12 14.50 -8.39 -11.00
CA LEU A 12 15.72 -8.52 -10.20
C LEU A 12 16.76 -7.48 -10.65
N LEU A 13 16.91 -7.29 -11.96
CA LEU A 13 17.76 -6.21 -12.51
C LEU A 13 17.27 -4.83 -12.08
N ALA A 14 15.95 -4.60 -12.08
CA ALA A 14 15.38 -3.35 -11.57
C ALA A 14 15.67 -3.16 -10.06
N CYS A 15 15.54 -4.21 -9.23
CA CYS A 15 15.90 -4.15 -7.81
C CYS A 15 17.37 -3.76 -7.61
N ILE A 16 18.28 -4.37 -8.37
CA ILE A 16 19.72 -4.09 -8.30
C ILE A 16 19.97 -2.63 -8.72
N GLY A 17 19.38 -2.18 -9.82
CA GLY A 17 19.51 -0.79 -10.28
C GLY A 17 19.03 0.22 -9.24
N LEU A 18 17.84 0.01 -8.66
CA LEU A 18 17.29 0.85 -7.61
C LEU A 18 18.12 0.80 -6.33
N ALA A 19 18.67 -0.36 -5.96
CA ALA A 19 19.52 -0.52 -4.78
C ALA A 19 20.83 0.25 -4.95
N LEU A 20 21.44 0.21 -6.14
CA LEU A 20 22.63 1.00 -6.46
C LEU A 20 22.35 2.50 -6.41
N MET A 21 21.18 2.96 -6.87
CA MET A 21 20.76 4.35 -6.75
C MET A 21 20.47 4.77 -5.30
N ALA A 22 19.90 3.88 -4.49
CA ALA A 22 19.57 4.14 -3.09
C ALA A 22 20.79 4.06 -2.16
N TRP A 23 21.83 3.31 -2.53
CA TRP A 23 23.02 3.09 -1.71
C TRP A 23 23.75 4.37 -1.26
N PRO A 24 24.01 5.35 -2.15
CA PRO A 24 24.64 6.62 -1.78
C PRO A 24 23.65 7.62 -1.16
N TYR A 25 22.35 7.29 -1.05
CA TYR A 25 21.35 8.24 -0.58
C TYR A 25 21.54 8.54 0.90
N GLN A 26 21.91 9.78 1.21
CA GLN A 26 22.04 10.31 2.57
C GLN A 26 21.28 11.63 2.66
N ALA A 27 20.48 11.79 3.71
CA ALA A 27 19.86 13.07 4.00
C ALA A 27 20.90 14.00 4.64
N ALA A 28 20.96 15.26 4.21
CA ALA A 28 21.87 16.27 4.76
C ALA A 28 21.64 16.50 6.27
N PHE A 29 20.42 16.25 6.75
CA PHE A 29 20.03 16.23 8.15
C PHE A 29 19.20 14.96 8.39
N SER A 30 19.68 14.06 9.25
CA SER A 30 18.95 12.85 9.65
C SER A 30 19.01 12.74 11.16
N TYR A 31 17.87 12.93 11.84
CA TYR A 31 17.75 12.75 13.29
C TYR A 31 17.69 11.27 13.69
N GLU A 32 17.59 10.38 12.70
CA GLU A 32 17.48 8.93 12.90
C GLU A 32 18.79 8.21 12.49
N PRO A 33 19.28 7.28 13.32
CA PRO A 33 20.61 6.68 13.18
C PRO A 33 20.78 5.78 11.95
N VAL A 34 19.68 5.25 11.42
CA VAL A 34 19.68 4.32 10.27
C VAL A 34 19.68 5.03 8.92
N GLY A 35 19.30 6.31 8.89
CA GLY A 35 19.22 7.14 7.69
C GLY A 35 18.15 6.69 6.68
N PRO A 36 17.89 7.51 5.65
CA PRO A 36 16.76 7.31 4.73
C PRO A 36 16.91 6.11 3.78
N ARG A 37 18.12 5.57 3.64
CA ARG A 37 18.41 4.44 2.74
C ARG A 37 18.07 3.07 3.33
N ALA A 38 17.92 2.95 4.65
CA ALA A 38 17.74 1.65 5.30
C ALA A 38 16.45 0.95 4.86
N PHE A 39 15.33 1.68 4.86
CA PHE A 39 14.03 1.13 4.48
C PHE A 39 13.98 0.71 3.00
N PRO A 40 14.36 1.56 2.02
CA PRO A 40 14.43 1.16 0.61
C PRO A 40 15.32 -0.06 0.37
N LEU A 41 16.52 -0.09 0.94
CA LEU A 41 17.46 -1.19 0.73
C LEU A 41 16.94 -2.51 1.33
N LEU A 42 16.31 -2.46 2.50
CA LEU A 42 15.70 -3.64 3.12
C LEU A 42 14.57 -4.22 2.26
N MET A 43 13.67 -3.37 1.77
CA MET A 43 12.59 -3.78 0.86
C MET A 43 13.13 -4.37 -0.44
N LEU A 44 14.09 -3.70 -1.08
CA LEU A 44 14.71 -4.18 -2.31
C LEU A 44 15.47 -5.50 -2.09
N GLY A 45 16.11 -5.67 -0.94
CA GLY A 45 16.78 -6.91 -0.55
C GLY A 45 15.81 -8.08 -0.39
N LEU A 46 14.72 -7.89 0.37
CA LEU A 46 13.67 -8.90 0.55
C LEU A 46 13.00 -9.25 -0.79
N MET A 47 12.67 -8.24 -1.60
CA MET A 47 12.09 -8.46 -2.93
C MET A 47 13.08 -9.19 -3.85
N GLY A 48 14.36 -8.81 -3.84
CA GLY A 48 15.42 -9.47 -4.59
C GLY A 48 15.60 -10.94 -4.21
N LEU A 49 15.56 -11.27 -2.92
CA LEU A 49 15.61 -12.65 -2.43
C LEU A 49 14.41 -13.47 -2.94
N GLY A 50 13.20 -12.91 -2.89
CA GLY A 50 12.00 -13.56 -3.43
C GLY A 50 12.09 -13.82 -4.94
N LEU A 51 12.60 -12.85 -5.70
CA LEU A 51 12.80 -12.96 -7.14
C LEU A 51 13.89 -14.00 -7.49
N LEU A 52 14.98 -14.03 -6.73
CA LEU A 52 16.04 -15.03 -6.88
C LEU A 52 15.51 -16.44 -6.60
N TYR A 53 14.73 -16.60 -5.53
CA TYR A 53 14.07 -17.86 -5.21
C TYR A 53 13.15 -18.31 -6.36
N MET A 54 12.34 -17.39 -6.91
CA MET A 54 11.47 -17.68 -8.05
C MET A 54 12.24 -18.06 -9.33
N LEU A 55 13.44 -17.51 -9.53
CA LEU A 55 14.32 -17.87 -10.65
C LEU A 55 14.89 -19.29 -10.50
N ILE A 56 15.24 -19.69 -9.27
CA ILE A 56 15.79 -21.01 -8.96
C ILE A 56 14.68 -22.08 -9.03
N ARG A 57 13.53 -21.81 -8.41
CA ARG A 57 12.35 -22.68 -8.41
C ARG A 57 11.14 -21.99 -9.06
N PRO A 58 11.03 -22.01 -10.40
CA PRO A 58 9.82 -21.52 -11.05
C PRO A 58 8.66 -22.47 -10.72
N THR A 59 7.62 -21.92 -10.10
CA THR A 59 6.38 -22.64 -9.79
C THR A 59 5.49 -22.77 -11.03
N PRO A 60 4.95 -23.96 -11.33
CA PRO A 60 3.99 -24.09 -12.42
C PRO A 60 2.76 -23.24 -12.13
N ILE A 61 2.34 -22.44 -13.10
CA ILE A 61 1.05 -21.74 -13.03
C ILE A 61 0.00 -22.80 -13.39
N VAL A 62 -0.55 -23.45 -12.37
CA VAL A 62 -1.66 -24.37 -12.53
C VAL A 62 -2.91 -23.53 -12.63
N HIS A 63 -3.50 -23.48 -13.82
CA HIS A 63 -4.84 -22.92 -13.98
C HIS A 63 -5.83 -24.02 -13.62
N SER A 64 -6.60 -23.82 -12.56
CA SER A 64 -7.69 -24.72 -12.20
C SER A 64 -8.96 -24.26 -12.92
N ASP A 65 -9.87 -25.17 -13.27
CA ASP A 65 -11.17 -24.79 -13.84
C ASP A 65 -12.02 -23.93 -12.87
N ASP A 66 -11.69 -23.98 -11.57
CA ASP A 66 -12.24 -23.12 -10.51
C ASP A 66 -11.63 -21.72 -10.45
N ASP A 67 -10.61 -21.40 -11.26
CA ASP A 67 -10.04 -20.06 -11.26
C ASP A 67 -11.08 -19.05 -11.75
N PRO A 68 -11.37 -18.00 -10.96
CA PRO A 68 -12.37 -17.02 -11.33
C PRO A 68 -11.96 -16.34 -12.63
N LYS A 69 -12.72 -16.58 -13.70
CA LYS A 69 -12.51 -15.92 -14.98
C LYS A 69 -12.58 -14.41 -14.79
N LEU A 70 -11.69 -13.69 -15.47
CA LEU A 70 -11.66 -12.23 -15.46
C LEU A 70 -12.91 -11.69 -16.17
N ASP A 71 -14.02 -11.62 -15.45
CA ASP A 71 -15.28 -11.09 -15.96
C ASP A 71 -15.30 -9.56 -15.92
N ARG A 72 -16.13 -8.95 -16.77
CA ARG A 72 -16.35 -7.51 -16.83
C ARG A 72 -16.74 -6.93 -15.47
N GLN A 73 -17.52 -7.67 -14.67
CA GLN A 73 -17.91 -7.22 -13.34
C GLN A 73 -16.69 -7.08 -12.41
N THR A 74 -15.77 -8.04 -12.45
CA THR A 74 -14.52 -8.00 -11.68
C THR A 74 -13.64 -6.83 -12.11
N LEU A 75 -13.50 -6.62 -13.42
CA LEU A 75 -12.77 -5.47 -13.96
C LEU A 75 -13.35 -4.13 -13.51
N ASN A 76 -14.69 -3.99 -13.51
CA ASN A 76 -15.35 -2.79 -13.02
C ASN A 76 -15.07 -2.56 -11.52
N LYS A 77 -15.07 -3.62 -10.71
CA LYS A 77 -14.72 -3.50 -9.28
C LYS A 77 -13.26 -3.07 -9.10
N ILE A 78 -12.33 -3.65 -9.86
CA ILE A 78 -10.92 -3.24 -9.82
C ILE A 78 -10.79 -1.76 -10.23
N GLY A 79 -11.44 -1.35 -11.31
CA GLY A 79 -11.43 0.04 -11.77
C GLY A 79 -11.96 1.01 -10.70
N LEU A 80 -13.10 0.68 -10.07
CA LEU A 80 -13.66 1.51 -9.01
C LEU A 80 -12.77 1.57 -7.77
N CYS A 81 -12.14 0.44 -7.40
CA CYS A 81 -11.17 0.36 -6.31
C CYS A 81 -9.98 1.31 -6.57
N VAL A 82 -9.41 1.29 -7.77
CA VAL A 82 -8.31 2.20 -8.16
C VAL A 82 -8.76 3.66 -8.09
N VAL A 83 -9.95 3.99 -8.63
CA VAL A 83 -10.48 5.36 -8.56
C VAL A 83 -10.66 5.82 -7.11
N LEU A 84 -11.21 4.97 -6.24
CA LEU A 84 -11.36 5.27 -4.81
C LEU A 84 -10.01 5.53 -4.13
N LEU A 85 -8.99 4.75 -4.44
CA LEU A 85 -7.63 4.94 -3.91
C LEU A 85 -6.99 6.24 -4.42
N LEU A 86 -7.23 6.62 -5.67
CA LEU A 86 -6.75 7.91 -6.21
C LEU A 86 -7.46 9.10 -5.54
N ILE A 87 -8.77 9.00 -5.31
CA ILE A 87 -9.52 10.01 -4.56
C ILE A 87 -9.00 10.09 -3.12
N PHE A 88 -8.77 8.95 -2.46
CA PHE A 88 -8.16 8.91 -1.14
C PHE A 88 -6.83 9.66 -1.10
N ALA A 89 -5.92 9.34 -2.02
CA ALA A 89 -4.62 9.99 -2.10
C ALA A 89 -4.73 11.52 -2.29
N GLY A 90 -5.66 11.98 -3.14
CA GLY A 90 -5.88 13.42 -3.36
C GLY A 90 -6.55 14.14 -2.18
N LEU A 91 -7.40 13.45 -1.42
CA LEU A 91 -8.09 14.01 -0.24
C LEU A 91 -7.28 13.86 1.05
N PHE A 92 -6.24 13.03 1.06
CA PHE A 92 -5.50 12.65 2.26
C PHE A 92 -4.90 13.86 2.98
N GLU A 93 -4.28 14.76 2.22
CA GLU A 93 -3.68 15.99 2.76
C GLU A 93 -4.76 17.02 3.13
N LEU A 94 -5.80 17.15 2.30
CA LEU A 94 -6.83 18.18 2.46
C LEU A 94 -7.76 17.91 3.66
N LEU A 95 -8.29 16.69 3.76
CA LEU A 95 -9.24 16.28 4.80
C LEU A 95 -8.57 15.63 6.01
N GLY A 96 -7.31 15.22 5.89
CA GLY A 96 -6.61 14.47 6.91
C GLY A 96 -6.98 12.98 6.95
N PHE A 97 -6.28 12.23 7.80
CA PHE A 97 -6.36 10.77 7.87
C PHE A 97 -7.75 10.25 8.23
N ILE A 98 -8.38 10.79 9.28
CA ILE A 98 -9.65 10.26 9.80
C ILE A 98 -10.78 10.44 8.78
N LEU A 99 -10.97 11.67 8.30
CA LEU A 99 -12.08 11.98 7.38
C LEU A 99 -11.88 11.31 6.02
N SER A 100 -10.66 11.33 5.46
CA SER A 100 -10.39 10.66 4.19
C SER A 100 -10.59 9.14 4.29
N SER A 101 -10.17 8.52 5.40
CA SER A 101 -10.31 7.07 5.63
C SER A 101 -11.76 6.64 5.79
N ILE A 102 -12.59 7.42 6.49
CA ILE A 102 -14.03 7.12 6.60
C ILE A 102 -14.72 7.31 5.25
N LEU A 103 -14.46 8.43 4.58
CA LEU A 103 -15.11 8.78 3.32
C LEU A 103 -14.84 7.75 2.22
N ILE A 104 -13.63 7.19 2.17
CA ILE A 104 -13.24 6.18 1.18
C ILE A 104 -13.47 4.76 1.70
N GLY A 105 -13.30 4.52 3.00
CA GLY A 105 -13.49 3.22 3.61
C GLY A 105 -14.92 2.69 3.46
N ILE A 106 -15.94 3.55 3.58
CA ILE A 106 -17.35 3.16 3.43
C ILE A 106 -17.68 2.65 2.01
N PRO A 107 -17.42 3.41 0.91
CA PRO A 107 -17.67 2.91 -0.44
C PRO A 107 -16.76 1.73 -0.78
N MET A 108 -15.53 1.68 -0.24
CA MET A 108 -14.66 0.52 -0.41
C MET A 108 -15.26 -0.74 0.23
N ALA A 109 -15.76 -0.65 1.46
CA ALA A 109 -16.45 -1.76 2.10
C ALA A 109 -17.68 -2.22 1.29
N ARG A 110 -18.41 -1.28 0.68
CA ARG A 110 -19.56 -1.59 -0.19
C ARG A 110 -19.16 -2.28 -1.48
N LEU A 111 -17.99 -1.96 -2.04
CA LEU A 111 -17.48 -2.58 -3.26
C LEU A 111 -17.26 -4.10 -3.10
N TYR A 112 -16.91 -4.52 -1.89
CA TYR A 112 -16.67 -5.92 -1.52
C TYR A 112 -17.86 -6.58 -0.79
N GLY A 113 -19.05 -5.97 -0.82
CA GLY A 113 -20.28 -6.57 -0.30
C GLY A 113 -20.57 -6.31 1.19
N GLY A 114 -19.86 -5.37 1.81
CA GLY A 114 -20.13 -4.92 3.18
C GLY A 114 -21.52 -4.29 3.33
N ARG A 115 -22.16 -4.51 4.49
CA ARG A 115 -23.44 -3.88 4.85
C ARG A 115 -23.22 -2.44 5.31
N TRP A 116 -24.11 -1.51 4.95
CA TRP A 116 -23.95 -0.07 5.28
C TRP A 116 -23.70 0.21 6.75
N GLY A 117 -24.57 -0.26 7.66
CA GLY A 117 -24.43 -0.01 9.10
C GLY A 117 -23.08 -0.46 9.68
N PRO A 118 -22.74 -1.76 9.58
CA PRO A 118 -21.43 -2.26 10.01
C PRO A 118 -20.25 -1.58 9.33
N SER A 119 -20.35 -1.26 8.03
CA SER A 119 -19.27 -0.60 7.30
C SER A 119 -18.96 0.78 7.87
N ILE A 120 -19.99 1.58 8.15
CA ILE A 120 -19.82 2.91 8.77
C ILE A 120 -19.20 2.78 10.16
N ILE A 121 -19.70 1.86 10.99
CA ILE A 121 -19.19 1.67 12.35
C ILE A 121 -17.72 1.24 12.32
N VAL A 122 -17.39 0.21 11.53
CA VAL A 122 -16.03 -0.35 11.48
C VAL A 122 -15.05 0.64 10.88
N THR A 123 -15.40 1.34 9.79
CA THR A 123 -14.49 2.31 9.15
C THR A 123 -14.23 3.51 10.05
N THR A 124 -15.26 4.04 10.73
CA THR A 124 -15.08 5.10 11.73
C THR A 124 -14.22 4.65 12.90
N LEU A 125 -14.52 3.49 13.49
CA LEU A 125 -13.80 3.00 14.65
C LEU A 125 -12.34 2.64 14.31
N MET A 126 -12.09 2.05 13.14
CA MET A 126 -10.74 1.77 12.65
C MET A 126 -9.97 3.05 12.31
N SER A 127 -10.61 4.05 11.69
CA SER A 127 -9.95 5.31 11.35
C SER A 127 -9.52 6.05 12.62
N ILE A 128 -10.39 6.12 13.63
CA ILE A 128 -10.06 6.73 14.92
C ILE A 128 -9.02 5.90 15.67
N GLY A 129 -9.19 4.58 15.72
CA GLY A 129 -8.28 3.68 16.44
C GLY A 129 -6.86 3.70 15.87
N LEU A 130 -6.73 3.67 14.53
CA LEU A 130 -5.43 3.80 13.85
C LEU A 130 -4.83 5.19 14.02
N TYR A 131 -5.66 6.25 13.99
CA TYR A 131 -5.17 7.58 14.28
C TYR A 131 -4.55 7.64 15.68
N LEU A 132 -5.25 7.16 16.71
CA LEU A 132 -4.73 7.14 18.08
C LEU A 132 -3.47 6.27 18.21
N LEU A 133 -3.42 5.13 17.51
CA LEU A 133 -2.26 4.26 17.52
C LEU A 133 -1.03 4.97 16.93
N PHE A 134 -1.16 5.56 15.75
CA PHE A 134 -0.03 6.20 15.08
C PHE A 134 0.37 7.52 15.74
N ASP A 135 -0.60 8.39 16.01
CA ASP A 135 -0.37 9.72 16.58
C ASP A 135 0.07 9.63 18.05
N LYS A 136 -0.67 8.91 18.90
CA LYS A 136 -0.41 8.92 20.35
C LYS A 136 0.53 7.83 20.85
N LEU A 137 0.54 6.65 20.23
CA LEU A 137 1.40 5.56 20.69
C LEU A 137 2.73 5.50 19.94
N MET A 138 2.73 5.77 18.63
CA MET A 138 3.93 5.66 17.79
C MET A 138 4.60 7.00 17.51
N ASP A 139 3.99 8.13 17.90
CA ASP A 139 4.49 9.49 17.66
C ASP A 139 4.76 9.75 16.16
N VAL A 140 3.93 9.15 15.30
CA VAL A 140 3.99 9.30 13.84
C VAL A 140 2.95 10.34 13.42
N PRO A 141 3.38 11.51 12.91
CA PRO A 141 2.45 12.58 12.57
C PRO A 141 1.58 12.16 11.38
N LEU A 142 0.26 12.16 11.59
CA LEU A 142 -0.73 11.97 10.54
C LEU A 142 -1.35 13.31 10.17
N PRO A 143 -1.63 13.58 8.88
CA PRO A 143 -2.26 14.83 8.50
C PRO A 143 -3.65 14.91 9.12
N LEU A 144 -3.90 16.00 9.84
CA LEU A 144 -5.22 16.33 10.37
C LEU A 144 -6.10 17.03 9.33
N GLY A 145 -5.49 17.67 8.34
CA GLY A 145 -6.19 18.40 7.28
C GLY A 145 -7.13 19.44 7.89
N LEU A 146 -8.43 19.37 7.55
CA LEU A 146 -9.46 20.26 8.11
C LEU A 146 -9.62 20.16 9.64
N LEU A 147 -9.21 19.04 10.27
CA LEU A 147 -9.32 18.86 11.71
C LEU A 147 -8.20 19.58 12.50
N ASP A 148 -7.21 20.13 11.81
CA ASP A 148 -6.13 20.93 12.42
C ASP A 148 -6.68 22.15 13.20
N VAL A 149 -7.86 22.64 12.79
CA VAL A 149 -8.58 23.73 13.47
C VAL A 149 -9.01 23.37 14.91
N LEU A 150 -9.12 22.08 15.26
CA LEU A 150 -9.55 21.63 16.59
C LEU A 150 -8.41 21.53 17.60
N GLU A 151 -7.16 21.57 17.15
CA GLU A 151 -5.97 21.46 18.02
C GLU A 151 -5.41 22.84 18.42
N ASN A 152 -5.90 23.90 17.79
CA ASN A 152 -5.49 25.30 17.99
C ASN A 152 -6.44 26.05 18.93
#